data_AF-A0A1R4A486-F1
#
_entry.id   AF-A0A1R4A486-F1
#
_cell.length_a   1.000
_cell.length_b   1.000
_cell.length_c   1.000
_cell.angle_alpha   90.00
_cell.angle_beta   90.00
_cell.angle_gamma   90.00
#
_symmetry.space_group_name_H-M   'P 1'
#
loop_
_entity.id
_entity.type
_entity.pdbx_description
1 polymer ?
#
loop_
_entity_poly.entity_id
_entity_poly.type
_entity_poly.pdbx_seq_one_letter_code
_entity_poly.pdbx_strand_id
1 'polypeptide(L)' 'MEHIETGMLESTQAAPSQFERWAVNAERILGHDLDGTEWIDGYSIDGARDAWRAGATPAEYAAQVHAAPRA' A
#
# COMPACT_ATOMS: atom_id res chain seq x y z
N MET A 1 -1.15 44.08 11.37
CA MET A 1 -2.03 43.10 10.72
C MET A 1 -1.14 42.31 9.79
N GLU A 2 -1.26 40.98 9.84
CA GLU A 2 -0.86 40.03 8.80
C GLU A 2 0.64 39.77 8.60
N HIS A 3 1.05 38.55 8.98
CA HIS A 3 1.61 37.61 8.02
C HIS A 3 1.52 36.19 8.62
N ILE A 4 0.34 35.60 8.53
CA ILE A 4 0.13 34.15 8.71
C ILE A 4 0.49 33.50 7.37
N GLU A 5 1.76 33.48 6.97
CA GLU A 5 2.14 32.91 5.66
C GLU A 5 3.47 32.15 5.68
N THR A 6 3.76 31.44 6.77
CA THR A 6 4.86 30.46 6.80
C THR A 6 4.37 29.13 7.38
N GLY A 7 3.36 28.55 6.74
CA GLY A 7 2.86 27.23 7.12
C GLY A 7 2.30 26.40 5.96
N MET A 8 2.31 26.92 4.73
CA MET A 8 1.56 26.37 3.60
C MET A 8 2.40 26.13 2.34
N LEU A 9 3.71 25.90 2.48
CA LEU A 9 4.61 25.77 1.32
C LEU A 9 5.41 24.46 1.22
N GLU A 10 5.22 23.50 2.12
CA GLU A 10 5.97 22.22 2.05
C GLU A 10 5.08 20.98 1.99
N SER A 11 3.80 21.11 1.65
CA SER A 11 3.04 19.97 1.12
C SER A 11 3.30 19.84 -0.38
N THR A 12 4.58 19.77 -0.75
CA THR A 12 4.95 19.27 -2.07
C THR A 12 4.46 17.84 -2.09
N GLN A 13 3.55 17.54 -3.02
CA GLN A 13 3.11 16.17 -3.32
C GLN A 13 4.36 15.32 -3.55
N ALA A 14 4.86 14.68 -2.50
CA ALA A 14 6.01 13.81 -2.60
C ALA A 14 5.65 12.74 -3.62
N ALA A 15 6.50 12.54 -4.63
CA ALA A 15 6.26 11.49 -5.61
C ALA A 15 6.09 10.17 -4.86
N PRO A 16 5.09 9.34 -5.19
CA PRO A 16 4.85 8.09 -4.50
C PRO A 16 6.13 7.27 -4.55
N SER A 17 6.51 6.71 -3.40
CA SER A 17 7.66 5.83 -3.24
C SER A 17 7.52 4.59 -4.12
N GLN A 18 8.61 3.86 -4.29
CA GLN A 18 8.61 2.61 -5.05
C GLN A 18 7.62 1.60 -4.45
N PHE A 19 7.50 1.56 -3.12
CA PHE A 19 6.51 0.72 -2.43
C PHE A 19 5.08 1.19 -2.72
N GLU A 20 4.80 2.50 -2.63
CA GLU A 20 3.44 3.01 -2.90
C GLU A 20 3.00 2.71 -4.34
N ARG A 21 3.91 2.84 -5.32
CA ARG A 21 3.61 2.45 -6.71
C ARG A 21 3.36 0.95 -6.86
N TRP A 22 4.11 0.14 -6.13
CA TRP A 22 3.92 -1.31 -6.10
C TRP A 22 2.59 -1.69 -5.45
N ALA A 23 2.24 -1.05 -4.32
CA ALA A 23 1.03 -1.28 -3.55
C ALA A 23 -0.22 -0.93 -4.37
N VAL A 24 -0.23 0.25 -5.01
CA VAL A 24 -1.33 0.65 -5.91
C VAL A 24 -1.56 -0.36 -7.05
N ASN A 25 -0.49 -0.97 -7.57
CA ASN A 25 -0.64 -2.01 -8.58
C ASN A 25 -1.21 -3.31 -8.01
N ALA A 26 -0.84 -3.68 -6.78
CA ALA A 26 -1.41 -4.84 -6.10
C ALA A 26 -2.90 -4.62 -5.79
N GLU A 27 -3.28 -3.45 -5.27
CA GLU A 27 -4.67 -3.05 -5.00
C GLU A 27 -5.54 -3.09 -6.26
N ARG A 28 -4.99 -2.65 -7.40
CA ARG A 28 -5.67 -2.74 -8.70
C ARG A 28 -5.94 -4.17 -9.15
N ILE A 29 -5.05 -5.11 -8.82
CA ILE A 29 -5.21 -6.53 -9.16
C ILE A 29 -6.23 -7.18 -8.21
N LEU A 30 -6.18 -6.82 -6.94
CA LEU A 30 -7.08 -7.32 -5.90
C LEU A 30 -8.51 -6.76 -6.00
N GLY A 31 -8.65 -5.55 -6.53
CA GLY A 31 -9.92 -4.84 -6.59
C GLY A 31 -10.37 -4.26 -5.24
N HIS A 32 -9.47 -4.22 -4.26
CA HIS A 32 -9.67 -3.61 -2.93
C HIS A 32 -8.33 -3.08 -2.40
N ASP A 33 -8.41 -2.21 -1.40
CA ASP A 33 -7.24 -1.61 -0.75
C ASP A 33 -6.45 -2.63 0.09
N LEU A 34 -5.16 -2.36 0.30
CA LEU A 34 -4.23 -3.19 1.09
C LEU A 34 -4.28 -2.89 2.60
N ASP A 35 -5.31 -2.21 3.08
CA ASP A 35 -5.51 -1.87 4.50
C ASP A 35 -6.19 -2.98 5.32
N GLY A 36 -6.29 -4.18 4.75
CA GLY A 36 -6.84 -5.36 5.41
C GLY A 36 -6.16 -5.67 6.73
N THR A 37 -6.92 -6.29 7.63
CA THR A 37 -6.39 -6.80 8.90
C THR A 37 -6.00 -8.25 8.69
N GLU A 38 -4.73 -8.60 8.87
CA GLU A 38 -4.20 -9.94 8.57
C GLU A 38 -5.01 -11.08 9.20
N TRP A 39 -5.49 -10.87 10.43
CA TRP A 39 -6.27 -11.83 11.20
C TRP A 39 -7.71 -12.04 10.69
N ILE A 40 -8.23 -11.12 9.88
CA ILE A 40 -9.60 -11.12 9.36
C ILE A 40 -9.58 -11.44 7.86
N ASP A 41 -8.68 -10.79 7.13
CA ASP A 41 -8.67 -10.78 5.66
C ASP A 41 -7.58 -11.68 5.07
N GLY A 42 -6.62 -12.14 5.87
CA GLY A 42 -5.47 -12.92 5.41
C GLY A 42 -4.39 -12.09 4.69
N TYR A 43 -4.52 -10.76 4.68
CA TYR A 43 -3.54 -9.83 4.14
C TYR A 43 -3.45 -8.57 5.00
N SER A 44 -2.32 -7.86 4.93
CA SER A 44 -2.11 -6.58 5.61
C SER A 44 -1.10 -5.73 4.84
N ILE A 45 -1.05 -4.42 5.11
CA ILE A 45 -0.05 -3.54 4.51
C ILE A 45 1.38 -3.89 4.94
N ASP A 46 1.55 -4.41 6.15
CA ASP A 46 2.85 -4.90 6.62
C ASP A 46 3.25 -6.20 5.92
N GLY A 47 2.31 -7.14 5.72
CA GLY A 47 2.52 -8.35 4.92
C GLY A 47 2.84 -8.02 3.45
N ALA A 48 2.15 -7.04 2.88
CA ALA A 48 2.44 -6.52 1.54
C ALA A 48 3.84 -5.90 1.46
N ARG A 49 4.27 -5.20 2.50
CA ARG A 49 5.62 -4.62 2.59
C ARG A 49 6.70 -5.68 2.73
N ASP A 50 6.44 -6.75 3.47
CA ASP A 50 7.36 -7.90 3.57
C ASP A 50 7.52 -8.60 2.22
N ALA A 51 6.40 -8.91 1.55
CA ALA A 51 6.42 -9.52 0.21
C ALA A 51 7.17 -8.64 -0.81
N TRP A 52 6.94 -7.32 -0.79
CA TRP A 52 7.67 -6.38 -1.64
C TRP A 52 9.19 -6.41 -1.36
N ARG A 53 9.60 -6.46 -0.09
CA ARG A 53 11.02 -6.57 0.30
C ARG A 53 11.65 -7.90 -0.09
N ALA A 54 10.86 -8.97 -0.10
CA ALA A 54 11.27 -10.28 -0.61
C ALA A 54 11.39 -10.32 -2.15
N GLY A 55 11.01 -9.24 -2.84
CA GLY A 55 11.09 -9.13 -4.29
C GLY A 55 9.86 -9.65 -5.04
N ALA A 56 8.75 -9.91 -4.34
CA ALA A 56 7.52 -10.32 -4.98
C ALA A 56 6.97 -9.23 -5.90
N THR A 57 6.44 -9.63 -7.05
CA THR A 57 5.68 -8.73 -7.90
C THR A 57 4.27 -8.49 -7.33
N PRO A 58 3.58 -7.40 -7.70
CA PRO A 58 2.22 -7.15 -7.26
C PRO A 58 1.26 -8.29 -7.62
N ALA A 59 1.48 -8.94 -8.76
CA ALA A 59 0.67 -10.07 -9.23
C ALA A 59 0.90 -11.34 -8.39
N GLU A 60 2.14 -11.63 -8.02
CA GLU A 60 2.46 -12.76 -7.12
C GLU A 60 1.86 -12.55 -5.73
N TYR A 61 1.90 -11.33 -5.22
CA TYR A 61 1.26 -11.01 -3.95
C TYR A 61 -0.27 -11.15 -4.04
N ALA A 62 -0.90 -10.59 -5.07
CA ALA A 62 -2.34 -10.70 -5.24
C ALA A 62 -2.82 -12.15 -5.40
N ALA A 63 -2.04 -12.99 -6.09
CA ALA A 63 -2.32 -14.42 -6.19
C ALA A 63 -2.26 -15.13 -4.82
N GLN A 64 -1.31 -14.75 -3.96
CA GLN A 64 -1.22 -15.27 -2.59
C GLN A 64 -2.42 -14.86 -1.75
N VAL A 65 -2.84 -13.60 -1.82
CA VAL A 65 -4.04 -13.11 -1.11
C VAL A 65 -5.30 -13.83 -1.56
N HIS A 66 -5.48 -14.06 -2.87
CA HIS A 66 -6.61 -14.85 -3.38
C HIS A 66 -6.57 -16.33 -2.97
N ALA A 67 -5.37 -16.89 -2.75
CA ALA A 67 -5.19 -18.27 -2.32
C ALA A 67 -5.26 -18.46 -0.80
N ALA A 68 -5.15 -17.37 -0.02
CA ALA A 68 -5.24 -17.43 1.42
C ALA A 68 -6.67 -17.83 1.84
N PRO A 69 -6.82 -18.86 2.71
CA PRO A 69 -8.13 -19.19 3.25
C PRO A 69 -8.63 -18.00 4.06
N ARG A 70 -9.81 -17.48 3.70
CA ARG A 70 -10.52 -16.48 4.52
C ARG A 70 -10.84 -17.15 5.86
N ALA A 71 -10.35 -16.57 6.96
CA ALA A 71 -10.58 -17.09 8.31
C ALA A 71 -12.07 -17.03 8.70
#